data_AF-A0A6C0B8Y5-F1
#
_entry.id   AF-A0A6C0B8Y5-F1
#
_cell.length_a   1.000
_cell.length_b   1.000
_cell.length_c   1.000
_cell.angle_alpha   90.00
_cell.angle_beta   90.00
_cell.angle_gamma   90.00
#
_symmetry.space_group_name_H-M   'P 1'
#
loop_
_entity.id
_entity.type
_entity.pdbx_description
1 polymer ?
#
loop_
_entity_poly.entity_id
_entity_poly.type
_entity_poly.pdbx_seq_one_letter_code
_entity_poly.pdbx_strand_id
1 'polypeptide(L)' 'MDWIFTLYIVLLFFLLTPGVLLRLPPRGSTMTVAATHAIVFGIVWQLTYKFVWLRTVPHMIMPNM' A
#
# COMPACT_ATOMS: atom_id res chain seq x y z
N MET A 1 -0.52 -5.99 16.61
CA MET A 1 -0.28 -5.28 15.34
C MET A 1 1.00 -5.81 14.78
N ASP A 2 0.94 -6.54 13.67
CA ASP A 2 2.13 -7.15 13.08
C ASP A 2 3.00 -6.09 12.42
N TRP A 3 4.19 -5.91 12.99
CA TRP A 3 5.16 -4.92 12.54
C TRP A 3 5.55 -5.11 11.06
N ILE A 4 5.52 -6.34 10.56
CA ILE A 4 5.80 -6.64 9.15
C ILE A 4 4.71 -6.07 8.24
N PHE A 5 3.44 -6.20 8.63
CA PHE A 5 2.31 -5.64 7.87
C PHE A 5 2.31 -4.11 7.94
N THR A 6 2.66 -3.52 9.09
CA THR A 6 2.85 -2.07 9.22
C THR A 6 3.99 -1.58 8.33
N LEU A 7 5.14 -2.26 8.33
CA LEU A 7 6.27 -1.92 7.46
C LEU A 7 5.88 -2.00 5.98
N TYR A 8 5.12 -3.04 5.61
CA TYR A 8 4.58 -3.19 4.26
C TYR A 8 3.74 -1.97 3.83
N ILE A 9 2.78 -1.52 4.66
CA ILE A 9 1.96 -0.33 4.38
C ILE A 9 2.83 0.91 4.21
N VAL A 10 3.78 1.13 5.13
CA VAL A 10 4.68 2.29 5.11
C VAL A 10 5.51 2.33 3.84
N LEU A 11 6.09 1.19 3.45
CA LEU A 11 6.86 1.07 2.21
C LEU A 11 5.99 1.28 0.98
N LEU A 12 4.79 0.70 0.93
CA LEU A 12 3.87 0.86 -0.19
C LEU A 12 3.47 2.34 -0.38
N PHE A 13 3.15 3.03 0.72
CA PHE A 13 2.83 4.46 0.69
C PHE A 13 4.02 5.29 0.20
N PHE A 14 5.20 5.07 0.78
CA PHE A 14 6.42 5.80 0.39
C PHE A 14 6.75 5.58 -1.09
N LEU A 15 6.73 4.34 -1.54
CA LEU A 15 7.09 3.99 -2.92
C LEU A 15 6.12 4.63 -3.94
N LEU A 16 4.84 4.75 -3.58
CA LEU A 16 3.80 5.39 -4.38
C LEU A 16 3.64 6.89 -4.11
N THR A 17 4.54 7.53 -3.37
CA THR A 17 4.53 9.00 -3.34
C THR A 17 5.03 9.59 -4.67
N PRO A 18 4.50 10.75 -5.09
CA PRO A 18 4.83 11.34 -6.39
C PRO A 18 6.34 11.55 -6.54
N GLY A 19 6.92 10.93 -7.57
CA GLY A 19 8.34 11.10 -7.89
C GLY A 19 9.30 10.11 -7.21
N VAL A 20 8.80 9.14 -6.43
CA VAL A 20 9.63 8.05 -5.89
C VAL A 20 9.73 6.89 -6.90
N LEU A 21 8.63 6.16 -7.13
CA LEU A 21 8.59 5.07 -8.13
C LEU A 21 7.81 5.45 -9.40
N LEU A 22 6.70 6.16 -9.23
CA LEU A 22 5.78 6.54 -10.30
C LEU A 22 5.58 8.06 -10.30
N ARG A 23 5.38 8.62 -11.49
CA ARG A 23 5.10 10.04 -11.68
C ARG A 23 3.86 10.21 -12.54
N LEU A 24 2.68 10.17 -11.90
CA LEU A 24 1.40 10.18 -12.60
C LEU A 24 0.35 11.13 -11.97
N PRO A 25 -0.39 11.90 -12.79
CA PRO A 25 -0.08 12.29 -14.16
C PRO A 25 1.08 13.29 -14.19
N PRO A 26 1.99 13.20 -15.17
CA PRO A 26 3.04 14.20 -15.33
C PRO A 26 2.42 15.56 -15.65
N ARG A 27 2.90 16.62 -14.98
CA ARG A 27 2.41 18.01 -15.15
C ARG A 27 0.94 18.25 -14.73
N GLY A 28 0.33 17.35 -13.97
CA GLY A 28 -0.98 17.59 -13.35
C GLY A 28 -0.90 18.59 -12.18
N SER A 29 -2.06 19.14 -11.78
CA SER A 29 -2.15 19.93 -10.54
C SER A 29 -1.76 19.07 -9.33
N THR A 30 -1.30 19.69 -8.23
CA THR A 30 -0.96 18.97 -6.99
C THR A 30 -2.11 18.07 -6.53
N MET A 31 -3.35 18.54 -6.64
CA MET A 31 -4.53 17.76 -6.26
C MET A 31 -4.79 16.58 -7.19
N THR A 32 -4.63 16.76 -8.50
CA THR A 32 -4.76 15.66 -9.48
C THR A 32 -3.70 14.59 -9.26
N VAL A 33 -2.45 15.00 -9.04
CA VAL A 33 -1.33 14.09 -8.76
C VAL A 33 -1.56 13.32 -7.48
N ALA A 34 -1.98 13.99 -6.41
CA ALA A 34 -2.31 13.32 -5.14
C ALA A 34 -3.46 12.33 -5.30
N ALA A 35 -4.54 12.71 -5.99
CA ALA A 35 -5.69 11.84 -6.24
C ALA A 35 -5.30 10.59 -7.05
N THR A 36 -4.50 10.74 -8.11
CA THR A 36 -4.03 9.61 -8.90
C THR A 36 -3.18 8.64 -8.08
N HIS A 37 -2.25 9.15 -7.25
CA HIS A 37 -1.45 8.26 -6.40
C HIS A 37 -2.27 7.61 -5.29
N ALA A 38 -3.27 8.30 -4.72
CA ALA A 38 -4.18 7.72 -3.75
C ALA A 38 -5.00 6.56 -4.35
N ILE A 39 -5.48 6.71 -5.58
CA ILE A 39 -6.18 5.65 -6.32
C ILE A 39 -5.24 4.48 -6.60
N VAL A 40 -4.04 4.74 -7.12
CA VAL A 40 -3.04 3.69 -7.41
C VAL A 40 -2.67 2.94 -6.12
N PHE A 41 -2.43 3.67 -5.02
CA PHE A 41 -2.19 3.08 -3.70
C PHE A 41 -3.36 2.17 -3.27
N GLY A 42 -4.59 2.66 -3.36
CA GLY A 42 -5.78 1.87 -3.00
C GLY A 42 -5.93 0.60 -3.82
N ILE A 43 -5.66 0.65 -5.13
CA ILE A 43 -5.70 -0.51 -6.02
C ILE A 43 -4.60 -1.52 -5.65
N VAL A 44 -3.34 -1.07 -5.56
CA VAL A 44 -2.23 -1.97 -5.22
C VAL A 44 -2.45 -2.58 -3.85
N TRP A 45 -2.88 -1.79 -2.87
CA TRP A 45 -3.26 -2.26 -1.55
C TRP A 45 -4.32 -3.36 -1.63
N GLN A 46 -5.44 -3.13 -2.32
CA GLN A 46 -6.51 -4.13 -2.40
C GLN A 46 -6.08 -5.46 -3.01
N LEU A 47 -5.19 -5.42 -4.00
CA LEU A 47 -4.72 -6.65 -4.65
C LEU A 47 -3.74 -7.45 -3.79
N THR A 48 -3.01 -6.79 -2.90
CA THR A 48 -1.85 -7.36 -2.20
C THR A 48 -2.08 -7.59 -0.71
N TYR A 49 -2.95 -6.80 -0.05
CA TYR A 49 -3.11 -6.82 1.40
C TYR A 49 -3.44 -8.21 1.92
N LYS A 50 -4.32 -8.94 1.23
CA LYS A 50 -4.75 -10.28 1.65
C LYS A 50 -3.59 -11.27 1.59
N PHE A 51 -2.73 -11.18 0.58
CA PHE A 51 -1.56 -12.03 0.46
C PHE A 51 -0.55 -11.72 1.58
N VAL A 52 -0.22 -10.45 1.78
CA VAL A 52 0.74 -10.06 2.84
C VAL A 52 0.19 -10.43 4.21
N TRP A 53 -1.09 -10.14 4.47
CA TRP A 53 -1.76 -10.46 5.73
C TRP A 53 -1.75 -11.97 6.00
N LEU A 54 -2.13 -12.81 5.04
CA LEU A 54 -2.12 -14.27 5.21
C LEU A 54 -0.73 -14.82 5.53
N ARG A 55 0.33 -14.24 4.96
CA ARG A 55 1.71 -14.70 5.14
C ARG A 55 2.37 -14.16 6.41
N THR A 56 1.95 -12.99 6.88
CA THR A 56 2.60 -12.28 7.98
C THR A 56 1.79 -12.31 9.27
N VAL A 57 0.48 -12.56 9.18
CA VAL A 57 -0.48 -12.59 10.30
C VAL A 57 -1.33 -13.89 10.30
N PRO A 58 -0.70 -15.09 10.27
CA PRO A 58 -1.46 -16.34 10.20
C PRO A 58 -2.23 -16.65 11.49
N HIS A 59 -1.69 -16.27 12.65
CA HIS A 59 -2.25 -16.56 13.98
C HIS A 59 -3.54 -15.78 14.29
N MET A 60 -3.84 -14.70 13.56
CA MET A 60 -5.09 -13.95 13.76
C MET A 60 -6.26 -14.56 12.97
N ILE A 61 -5.97 -15.39 11.97
CA ILE A 61 -6.97 -16.16 11.20
C ILE A 61 -7.20 -17.53 11.85
N MET A 62 -6.19 -18.05 12.56
CA MET A 62 -6.23 -19.31 13.28
C MET A 62 -5.84 -19.03 14.74
N PRO A 63 -6.77 -18.47 15.56
CA PRO A 63 -6.45 -17.99 16.91
C PRO A 63 -5.94 -19.09 17.86
N ASN A 64 -6.04 -20.36 17.47
CA ASN A 64 -5.89 -21.52 18.36
C ASN A 64 -5.01 -22.66 17.81
N MET A 65 -4.04 -22.40 16.91
CA MET A 65 -3.03 -23.40 16.52
C MET A 65 -1.63 -22.98 16.98
#